data_AF-A0AA39A2S5-F1
#
_entry.id   AF-A0AA39A2S5-F1
#
_cell.length_a   1.000
_cell.length_b   1.000
_cell.length_c   1.000
_cell.angle_alpha   90.00
_cell.angle_beta   90.00
_cell.angle_gamma   90.00
#
_symmetry.space_group_name_H-M   'P 1'
#
loop_
_entity.id
_entity.type
_entity.pdbx_description
1 polymer ?
#
loop_
_entity_poly.entity_id
_entity_poly.type
_entity_poly.pdbx_seq_one_letter_code
_entity_poly.pdbx_strand_id
1 'polypeptide(L)'
;MVESSRIFKFFVGLNVEFDEVQGRIIDRQPLPSLGEVFSKVRREESRRNVMLGKKLSGPVENSALLGTAAATSRNPNNQHHPNDKPRV
;
A
#
# COMPACT_ATOMS: atom_id res chain seq x y z
N MET A 1 -34.47 10.94 1.20
CA MET A 1 -34.64 10.25 -0.10
C MET A 1 -33.69 10.77 -1.19
N VAL A 2 -33.40 12.08 -1.26
CA VAL A 2 -32.50 12.66 -2.30
C VAL A 2 -31.10 12.04 -2.26
N GLU A 3 -30.55 11.79 -1.07
CA GLU A 3 -29.18 11.28 -0.93
C GLU A 3 -29.03 9.84 -1.45
N SER A 4 -29.98 8.96 -1.13
CA SER A 4 -30.03 7.60 -1.66
C SER A 4 -30.11 7.59 -3.19
N SER A 5 -30.92 8.48 -3.78
CA SER A 5 -30.98 8.65 -5.24
C SER A 5 -29.63 9.04 -5.84
N ARG A 6 -28.88 9.94 -5.19
CA ARG A 6 -27.52 10.31 -5.62
C ARG A 6 -26.54 9.15 -5.55
N ILE A 7 -26.63 8.33 -4.50
CA ILE A 7 -25.80 7.12 -4.34
C ILE A 7 -26.08 6.12 -5.48
N PHE A 8 -27.35 5.84 -5.78
CA PHE A 8 -27.69 4.93 -6.88
C PHE A 8 -27.29 5.51 -8.25
N LYS A 9 -27.45 6.82 -8.48
CA LYS A 9 -26.95 7.47 -9.70
C LYS A 9 -25.43 7.37 -9.83
N PHE A 10 -24.70 7.47 -8.71
CA PHE A 10 -23.27 7.26 -8.68
C PHE A 10 -22.89 5.82 -9.05
N PHE A 11 -23.63 4.82 -8.53
CA PHE A 11 -23.39 3.41 -8.88
C PHE A 11 -23.61 3.09 -10.36
N VAL A 12 -24.60 3.69 -11.02
CA VAL A 12 -24.85 3.48 -12.46
C VAL A 12 -23.64 3.89 -13.33
N GLY A 13 -22.88 4.89 -12.89
CA GLY A 13 -21.66 5.34 -13.60
C GLY A 13 -20.38 4.64 -13.14
N LEU A 14 -20.47 3.71 -12.18
CA LEU A 14 -19.32 3.04 -11.61
C LEU A 14 -18.87 1.88 -12.51
N ASN A 15 -17.57 1.60 -12.53
CA ASN A 15 -17.04 0.47 -13.27
C ASN A 15 -17.45 -0.86 -12.60
N VAL A 16 -17.79 -1.87 -13.42
CA VAL A 16 -18.20 -3.22 -13.00
C VAL A 16 -17.21 -3.91 -12.03
N GLU A 17 -15.92 -3.55 -12.10
CA GLU A 17 -14.90 -4.02 -11.14
C GLU A 17 -15.17 -3.58 -9.69
N PHE A 18 -16.10 -2.66 -9.45
CA PHE A 18 -16.52 -2.21 -8.12
C PHE A 18 -17.87 -2.78 -7.68
N ASP A 19 -18.47 -3.71 -8.41
CA ASP A 19 -19.79 -4.30 -8.07
C ASP A 19 -19.79 -4.93 -6.68
N GLU A 20 -18.69 -5.55 -6.27
CA GLU A 20 -18.54 -6.10 -4.92
C GLU A 20 -18.55 -5.01 -3.83
N VAL A 21 -18.00 -3.82 -4.13
CA VAL A 21 -18.09 -2.66 -3.24
C VAL A 21 -19.53 -2.16 -3.16
N GLN A 22 -20.21 -2.09 -4.30
CA GLN A 22 -21.60 -1.67 -4.38
C GLN A 22 -22.51 -2.60 -3.58
N GLY A 23 -22.38 -3.92 -3.75
CA GLY A 23 -23.14 -4.91 -2.99
C GLY A 23 -22.99 -4.70 -1.48
N ARG A 24 -21.76 -4.62 -0.99
CA ARG A 24 -21.47 -4.36 0.44
C ARG A 24 -22.03 -3.04 0.97
N ILE A 25 -22.17 -2.03 0.12
CA ILE A 25 -22.76 -0.75 0.51
C ILE A 25 -24.27 -0.84 0.60
N ILE A 26 -24.91 -1.53 -0.35
CA ILE A 26 -26.36 -1.75 -0.37
C ILE A 26 -26.78 -2.64 0.81
N ASP A 27 -25.97 -3.63 1.17
CA ASP A 27 -26.21 -4.54 2.28
C ASP A 27 -26.05 -3.86 3.67
N ARG A 28 -25.51 -2.63 3.72
CA ARG A 28 -25.30 -1.89 4.97
C ARG A 28 -26.57 -1.14 5.37
N GLN A 29 -27.01 -1.36 6.62
CA GLN A 29 -28.12 -0.62 7.23
C GLN A 29 -27.67 0.14 8.49
N PRO A 30 -27.95 1.46 8.61
CA PRO A 30 -28.53 2.31 7.57
C PRO A 30 -27.57 2.51 6.40
N LEU A 31 -28.12 2.85 5.23
CA LEU A 31 -27.32 3.15 4.05
C LEU A 31 -26.31 4.26 4.39
N PRO A 32 -25.01 4.08 4.09
CA PRO A 32 -24.00 5.08 4.39
C PRO A 32 -24.24 6.38 3.60
N SER A 33 -23.65 7.46 4.09
CA SER A 33 -23.69 8.76 3.40
C SER A 33 -22.96 8.71 2.05
N LEU A 34 -23.29 9.61 1.12
CA LEU A 34 -22.62 9.69 -0.17
C LEU A 34 -21.10 9.90 -0.03
N GLY A 35 -20.67 10.71 0.95
CA GLY A 35 -19.25 10.93 1.25
C GLY A 35 -18.53 9.66 1.70
N GLU A 36 -19.17 8.82 2.52
CA GLU A 36 -18.65 7.51 2.90
C GLU A 36 -18.59 6.56 1.69
N VAL A 37 -19.60 6.57 0.82
CA VAL A 37 -19.62 5.80 -0.43
C VAL A 37 -18.45 6.18 -1.33
N PHE A 38 -18.24 7.49 -1.56
CA PHE A 38 -17.09 7.99 -2.32
C PHE A 38 -15.77 7.55 -1.70
N SER A 39 -15.62 7.71 -0.39
CA SER A 39 -14.39 7.34 0.33
C SER A 39 -14.11 5.84 0.22
N LYS A 40 -15.15 5.00 0.27
CA LYS A 40 -15.03 3.55 0.12
C LYS A 40 -14.55 3.18 -1.28
N VAL A 41 -15.14 3.76 -2.32
CA VAL A 41 -14.75 3.51 -3.71
C VAL A 41 -13.34 4.02 -4.00
N ARG A 42 -13.00 5.24 -3.56
CA ARG A 42 -11.64 5.80 -3.69
C ARG A 42 -10.59 4.92 -3.01
N ARG A 43 -10.86 4.47 -1.78
CA ARG A 43 -9.95 3.56 -1.05
C ARG A 43 -9.77 2.24 -1.78
N GLU A 44 -10.86 1.68 -2.30
CA GLU A 44 -10.81 0.42 -3.04
C GLU A 44 -10.04 0.55 -4.35
N GLU A 45 -10.23 1.67 -5.08
CA GLU A 45 -9.45 1.96 -6.27
C GLU A 45 -7.94 2.01 -5.95
N SER A 46 -7.54 2.75 -4.90
CA SER A 46 -6.14 2.82 -4.48
C SER A 46 -5.59 1.44 -4.10
N ARG A 47 -6.37 0.63 -3.37
CA ARG A 47 -5.98 -0.75 -3.02
C ARG A 47 -5.75 -1.59 -4.27
N ARG A 48 -6.67 -1.54 -5.23
CA ARG A 48 -6.55 -2.27 -6.50
C ARG A 48 -5.40 -1.75 -7.34
N ASN A 49 -5.12 -0.45 -7.33
CA ASN A 49 -3.98 0.11 -8.04
C ASN A 49 -2.66 -0.47 -7.52
N VAL A 50 -2.51 -0.55 -6.19
CA VAL A 50 -1.35 -1.18 -5.54
C VAL A 50 -1.28 -2.68 -5.85
N MET A 51 -2.40 -3.40 -5.72
CA MET A 51 -2.40 -4.86 -5.84
C MET A 51 -2.33 -5.37 -7.29
N LEU A 52 -3.00 -4.69 -8.21
CA LEU A 52 -3.03 -5.07 -9.62
C LEU A 52 -1.77 -4.59 -10.36
N GLY A 53 -0.91 -3.82 -9.68
CA GLY A 53 0.34 -3.33 -10.26
C GLY A 53 0.09 -2.60 -11.57
N LYS A 54 -1.04 -1.87 -11.69
CA LYS A 54 -1.31 -1.00 -12.82
C LYS A 54 -0.18 0.01 -12.78
N LYS A 55 0.84 -0.23 -13.61
CA LYS A 55 2.13 0.45 -13.53
C LYS A 55 1.87 1.95 -13.45
N LEU A 56 1.98 2.51 -12.25
CA LEU A 56 2.50 3.85 -12.14
C LEU A 56 3.92 3.71 -12.68
N SER A 57 4.05 3.95 -13.98
CA SER A 57 5.33 4.06 -14.67
C SER A 57 6.02 5.29 -14.09
N GLY A 58 6.60 5.11 -12.92
CA GLY A 58 7.28 6.12 -12.13
C GLY A 58 8.01 5.38 -11.03
N PRO A 59 9.35 5.52 -10.91
CA PRO A 59 10.10 4.81 -9.89
C PRO A 59 9.58 5.18 -8.50
N VAL A 60 8.93 4.23 -7.81
CA VAL A 60 8.64 4.33 -6.38
C VAL A 60 9.93 3.99 -5.65
N GLU A 61 10.83 4.96 -5.65
CA GLU A 61 12.02 4.99 -4.81
C GLU A 61 11.82 6.12 -3.82
N ASN A 62 10.83 5.95 -2.94
CA ASN A 62 10.62 6.74 -1.71
C ASN A 62 9.61 6.08 -0.73
N SER A 63 9.37 4.77 -0.82
CA SER A 63 8.61 4.04 0.21
C SER A 63 9.51 3.77 1.42
N ALA A 64 9.57 4.73 2.33
CA ALA A 64 10.29 4.64 3.59
C ALA A 64 9.51 3.81 4.63
N LEU A 65 9.61 2.49 4.55
CA LEU A 65 9.66 1.65 5.74
C LEU A 65 11.02 0.95 5.79
N LEU A 66 12.09 1.76 5.82
CA LEU A 66 13.40 1.30 6.21
C LEU A 66 13.45 1.33 7.74
N GLY A 67 13.04 0.24 8.38
CA GLY A 67 13.31 0.04 9.80
C GLY A 67 14.82 -0.12 9.96
N THR A 68 15.50 0.93 10.42
CA THR A 68 16.93 0.86 10.77
C THR A 68 17.07 0.00 12.03
N ALA A 69 17.11 -1.32 11.84
CA ALA A 69 17.73 -2.19 12.82
C ALA A 69 19.24 -1.90 12.76
N ALA A 70 19.71 -1.03 13.64
CA ALA A 70 21.13 -0.82 13.89
C ALA A 70 21.71 -2.12 14.48
N ALA A 71 22.08 -3.04 13.60
CA ALA A 71 22.87 -4.21 13.92
C ALA A 71 23.98 -4.33 12.87
N THR A 72 24.93 -3.39 12.91
CA THR A 72 26.20 -3.53 12.21
C THR A 72 26.95 -4.67 12.89
N SER A 73 26.84 -5.86 12.30
CA SER A 73 27.57 -7.06 12.66
C SER A 73 29.08 -6.79 12.64
N ARG A 74 29.73 -7.03 13.78
CA ARG A 74 31.20 -7.06 13.92
C ARG A 74 31.78 -8.19 13.05
N ASN A 75 32.88 -7.92 12.33
CA ASN A 75 33.96 -8.90 12.12
C ASN A 75 35.22 -8.24 11.50
N PRO A 76 36.34 -8.07 12.23
CA PRO A 76 37.66 -7.88 11.64
C PRO A 76 38.40 -9.23 11.64
N ASN A 77 38.43 -9.91 10.49
CA ASN A 77 39.13 -11.18 10.35
C ASN A 77 40.62 -10.89 10.07
N ASN A 78 41.44 -11.03 11.11
CA ASN A 78 42.89 -10.86 11.08
C ASN A 78 43.54 -11.96 10.23
N GLN A 79 44.11 -11.60 9.07
CA GLN A 79 45.00 -12.47 8.31
C GLN A 79 46.42 -12.33 8.86
N HIS A 80 47.00 -13.44 9.32
CA HIS A 80 48.30 -13.53 9.98
C HIS A 80 49.22 -14.47 9.19
N HIS A 81 50.32 -13.94 8.60
CA HIS A 81 51.67 -14.53 8.38
C HIS A 81 52.39 -13.94 7.14
N PRO A 82 53.75 -14.01 7.02
CA PRO A 82 54.83 -14.00 8.01
C PRO A 82 56.03 -13.08 7.61
N ASN A 83 56.87 -12.61 8.55
CA ASN A 83 58.35 -12.69 8.50
C ASN A 83 59.09 -11.81 9.53
N ASP A 84 59.91 -12.49 10.34
CA ASP A 84 61.30 -12.20 10.77
C ASP A 84 61.72 -10.86 11.42
N LYS A 85 61.84 -10.91 12.76
CA LYS A 85 63.12 -11.07 13.52
C LYS A 85 63.25 -10.10 14.71
N PRO A 86 63.51 -10.59 15.94
CA PRO A 86 63.82 -9.73 17.07
C PRO A 86 65.32 -9.39 17.07
N ARG A 87 65.65 -8.11 17.22
CA ARG A 87 67.00 -7.69 17.62
C ARG A 87 67.04 -7.66 19.14
N VAL A 88 67.99 -8.42 19.67
CA VAL A 88 68.52 -8.37 21.04
C VAL A 88 68.90 -6.95 21.45
#